data_AF-A0A075FRQ7-F1
#
_entry.id   AF-A0A075FRQ7-F1
#
_cell.length_a   1.000
_cell.length_b   1.000
_cell.length_c   1.000
_cell.angle_alpha   90.00
_cell.angle_beta   90.00
_cell.angle_gamma   90.00
#
_symmetry.space_group_name_H-M   'P 1'
#
loop_
_entity.id
_entity.type
_entity.pdbx_description
1 polymer ?
#
loop_
_entity_poly.entity_id
_entity_poly.type
_entity_poly.pdbx_seq_one_letter_code
_entity_poly.pdbx_strand_id
1 'polypeptide(L)'
;MGSTFSNQIGQKRIDLADKITDLLNENGKETIMIGSIHQSHEQLLGLGIDAAVITACPRLAIEDGPTWPMPLLTVPETQIIMGKREPEPYPFDEFA
;
A
#
# COMPACT_ATOMS: atom_id res chain seq x y z
N MET A 1 -2.73 -16.50 4.74
CA MET A 1 -3.35 -16.19 3.44
C MET A 1 -3.22 -14.70 3.34
N GLY A 2 -2.19 -14.22 2.67
CA GLY A 2 -1.77 -12.83 2.76
C GLY A 2 -2.41 -12.01 1.67
N SER A 3 -3.57 -11.44 2.00
CA SER A 3 -4.16 -10.40 1.17
C SER A 3 -3.46 -9.08 1.47
N THR A 4 -3.06 -8.37 0.41
CA THR A 4 -2.46 -7.04 0.48
C THR A 4 -3.43 -6.03 -0.13
N PHE A 5 -3.66 -4.93 0.59
CA PHE A 5 -4.59 -3.88 0.17
C PHE A 5 -3.86 -2.76 -0.58
N SER A 6 -4.45 -2.20 -1.65
CA SER A 6 -3.89 -1.03 -2.37
C SER A 6 -4.92 0.09 -2.49
N ASN A 7 -4.63 1.28 -1.92
CA ASN A 7 -5.54 2.45 -1.96
C ASN A 7 -5.16 3.48 -3.03
N GLN A 8 -6.13 3.90 -3.85
CA GLN A 8 -6.02 4.96 -4.86
C GLN A 8 -6.91 6.18 -4.50
N ILE A 9 -6.37 7.40 -4.54
CA ILE A 9 -7.18 8.64 -4.51
C ILE A 9 -6.79 9.51 -5.71
N GLY A 10 -7.68 9.57 -6.70
CA GLY A 10 -7.55 10.33 -7.96
C GLY A 10 -7.00 9.51 -9.14
N GLN A 11 -7.38 9.89 -10.37
CA GLN A 11 -7.01 9.16 -11.59
C GLN A 11 -5.49 9.06 -11.82
N LYS A 12 -4.69 10.01 -11.31
CA LYS A 12 -3.24 10.10 -11.54
C LYS A 12 -2.42 8.95 -10.93
N ARG A 13 -2.97 8.17 -10.00
CA ARG A 13 -2.23 7.09 -9.31
C ARG A 13 -2.82 5.70 -9.55
N ILE A 14 -3.77 5.57 -10.48
CA ILE A 14 -4.33 4.26 -10.86
C ILE A 14 -3.22 3.36 -11.42
N ASP A 15 -2.44 3.89 -12.37
CA ASP A 15 -1.30 3.20 -12.97
C ASP A 15 -0.27 2.72 -11.95
N LEU A 16 -0.10 3.45 -10.83
CA LEU A 16 0.84 3.08 -9.78
C LEU A 16 0.32 1.92 -8.94
N ALA A 17 -0.97 1.93 -8.62
CA ALA A 17 -1.60 0.84 -7.90
C ALA A 17 -1.72 -0.43 -8.75
N ASP A 18 -1.95 -0.32 -10.06
CA ASP A 18 -1.86 -1.48 -10.98
C ASP A 18 -0.46 -2.09 -10.94
N LYS A 19 0.59 -1.28 -11.11
CA LYS A 19 1.99 -1.76 -11.04
C LYS A 19 2.34 -2.45 -9.73
N ILE A 20 1.84 -1.93 -8.60
CA ILE A 20 2.07 -2.54 -7.29
C ILE A 20 1.26 -3.82 -7.13
N THR A 21 0.03 -3.86 -7.66
CA THR A 21 -0.81 -5.06 -7.66
C THR A 21 -0.15 -6.17 -8.47
N ASP A 22 0.33 -5.85 -9.67
CA ASP A 22 1.08 -6.78 -10.51
C ASP A 22 2.35 -7.27 -9.81
N LEU A 23 3.12 -6.36 -9.19
CA LEU A 23 4.31 -6.73 -8.43
C LEU A 23 3.99 -7.72 -7.29
N LEU A 24 2.91 -7.49 -6.56
CA LEU A 24 2.48 -8.35 -5.46
C LEU A 24 2.02 -9.71 -5.97
N ASN A 25 1.23 -9.73 -7.04
CA ASN A 25 0.75 -10.95 -7.69
C ASN A 25 1.91 -11.78 -8.26
N GLU A 26 2.90 -11.15 -8.91
CA GLU A 26 4.13 -11.81 -9.41
C GLU A 26 4.94 -12.48 -8.30
N ASN A 27 4.88 -11.93 -7.08
CA ASN A 27 5.53 -12.48 -5.89
C ASN A 27 4.63 -13.46 -5.10
N GLY A 28 3.52 -13.90 -5.69
CA GLY A 28 2.61 -14.89 -5.10
C GLY A 28 1.80 -14.36 -3.91
N LYS A 29 1.62 -13.04 -3.81
CA LYS A 29 0.72 -12.41 -2.84
C LYS A 29 -0.67 -12.29 -3.44
N GLU A 30 -1.68 -12.51 -2.61
CA GLU A 30 -3.07 -12.24 -3.00
C GLU A 30 -3.31 -10.74 -2.78
N THR A 31 -3.89 -10.07 -3.77
CA THR A 31 -3.94 -8.60 -3.74
C THR A 31 -5.34 -8.11 -4.03
N ILE A 32 -5.83 -7.16 -3.22
CA ILE A 32 -7.15 -6.56 -3.39
C ILE A 32 -6.96 -5.05 -3.56
N MET A 33 -7.38 -4.54 -4.72
CA MET A 33 -7.38 -3.12 -5.00
C MET A 33 -8.70 -2.50 -4.52
N ILE A 34 -8.62 -1.41 -3.75
CA ILE A 34 -9.81 -0.71 -3.25
C ILE A 34 -9.63 0.79 -3.47
N GLY A 35 -10.53 1.38 -4.24
CA GLY A 35 -10.63 2.84 -4.35
C GLY A 35 -11.57 3.39 -3.30
N SER A 36 -11.06 4.13 -2.31
CA SER A 36 -11.91 4.93 -1.42
C SER A 36 -11.26 6.24 -0.99
N ILE A 37 -12.09 7.28 -0.90
CA ILE A 37 -11.74 8.61 -0.41
C ILE A 37 -11.64 8.69 1.11
N HIS A 38 -12.31 7.79 1.83
CA HIS A 38 -12.30 7.69 3.29
C HIS A 38 -11.98 6.24 3.65
N GLN A 39 -10.81 6.03 4.24
CA GLN A 39 -10.39 4.72 4.73
C GLN A 39 -10.70 4.62 6.22
N SER A 40 -11.26 3.50 6.65
CA SER A 40 -11.41 3.15 8.06
C SER A 40 -10.84 1.76 8.28
N HIS A 41 -9.97 1.65 9.29
CA HIS A 41 -9.30 0.40 9.67
C HIS A 41 -10.30 -0.72 9.96
N GLU A 42 -11.45 -0.36 10.54
CA GLU A 42 -12.53 -1.30 10.87
C GLU A 42 -13.10 -2.00 9.63
N GLN A 43 -13.21 -1.29 8.51
CA GLN A 43 -13.71 -1.87 7.26
C GLN A 43 -12.72 -2.87 6.65
N LEU A 44 -11.42 -2.63 6.84
CA LEU A 44 -10.35 -3.47 6.28
C LEU A 44 -10.03 -4.67 7.17
N LEU A 45 -10.18 -4.54 8.49
CA LEU A 45 -10.05 -5.64 9.45
C LEU A 45 -10.99 -6.81 9.13
N GLY A 46 -12.23 -6.52 8.71
CA GLY A 46 -13.22 -7.53 8.36
C GLY A 46 -12.85 -8.38 7.14
N LEU A 47 -11.87 -7.94 6.34
CA LEU A 47 -11.44 -8.60 5.11
C LEU A 47 -10.29 -9.60 5.33
N GLY A 48 -9.72 -9.69 6.54
CA GLY A 48 -8.63 -10.63 6.84
C GLY A 48 -7.32 -10.29 6.13
N ILE A 49 -6.98 -9.00 6.07
CA ILE A 49 -5.82 -8.47 5.35
C ILE A 49 -4.59 -8.47 6.26
N ASP A 50 -3.46 -8.97 5.76
CA ASP A 50 -2.21 -9.07 6.51
C ASP A 50 -1.41 -7.76 6.46
N ALA A 51 -1.50 -7.01 5.35
CA ALA A 51 -0.82 -5.72 5.17
C ALA A 51 -1.55 -4.81 4.17
N ALA A 52 -1.37 -3.51 4.32
CA ALA A 52 -1.92 -2.50 3.43
C ALA A 52 -0.80 -1.69 2.79
N VAL A 53 -0.98 -1.34 1.52
CA VAL A 53 -0.09 -0.49 0.72
C VAL A 53 -0.88 0.75 0.30
N ILE A 54 -0.39 1.93 0.64
CA ILE A 54 -1.00 3.19 0.23
C ILE A 54 -0.30 3.68 -1.02
N THR A 55 -1.07 3.73 -2.12
CA THR A 55 -0.63 4.39 -3.35
C THR A 55 -1.22 5.80 -3.49
N ALA A 56 -2.12 6.19 -2.59
CA ALA A 56 -2.73 7.52 -2.50
C ALA A 56 -1.79 8.52 -1.81
N CYS A 57 -2.24 9.30 -0.83
CA CYS A 57 -1.40 10.26 -0.14
C CYS A 57 -0.50 9.58 0.90
N PRO A 58 0.84 9.57 0.76
CA PRO A 58 1.76 9.02 1.77
C PRO A 58 1.58 9.63 3.17
N ARG A 59 1.03 10.85 3.28
CA ARG A 59 0.66 11.41 4.60
C ARG A 59 -0.26 10.48 5.38
N LEU A 60 -1.18 9.78 4.73
CA LEU A 60 -2.07 8.83 5.40
C LEU A 60 -1.27 7.65 6.00
N ALA A 61 -0.27 7.14 5.29
CA ALA A 61 0.60 6.08 5.79
C ALA A 61 1.43 6.53 7.01
N ILE A 62 1.94 7.77 6.94
CA ILE A 62 2.84 8.35 7.94
C ILE A 62 2.07 8.82 9.19
N GLU A 63 0.91 9.44 9.01
CA GLU A 63 0.12 10.04 10.11
C GLU A 63 -0.80 9.01 10.77
N ASP A 64 -1.54 8.21 9.98
CA ASP A 64 -2.50 7.25 10.53
C ASP A 64 -1.89 5.88 10.78
N GLY A 65 -0.77 5.52 10.12
CA GLY A 65 -0.13 4.20 10.24
C GLY A 65 0.01 3.64 11.67
N PRO A 66 0.41 4.43 12.69
CA PRO A 66 0.50 3.96 14.07
C PRO A 66 -0.84 3.52 14.70
N THR A 67 -1.97 3.99 14.16
CA THR A 67 -3.32 3.65 14.62
C THR A 67 -3.87 2.39 13.95
N TRP A 68 -3.20 1.90 12.90
CA TRP A 68 -3.65 0.72 12.18
C TRP A 68 -3.24 -0.55 12.94
N PRO A 69 -4.13 -1.55 12.99
CA PRO A 69 -3.84 -2.84 13.62
C PRO A 69 -2.90 -3.73 12.79
N MET A 70 -2.50 -3.25 11.61
CA MET A 70 -1.78 -3.98 10.57
C MET A 70 -0.75 -3.06 9.91
N PRO A 71 0.33 -3.60 9.33
CA PRO A 71 1.34 -2.80 8.64
C PRO A 71 0.74 -2.00 7.49
N LEU A 72 1.04 -0.71 7.48
CA LEU A 72 0.65 0.22 6.44
C LEU A 72 1.90 0.73 5.73
N LEU A 73 2.11 0.27 4.50
CA LEU A 73 3.31 0.46 3.72
C LEU A 73 3.09 1.53 2.66
N THR A 74 4.14 2.28 2.36
CA THR A 74 4.22 3.12 1.16
C THR A 74 4.63 2.29 -0.05
N VAL A 75 4.47 2.86 -1.24
CA VAL A 75 4.95 2.29 -2.51
C VAL A 75 6.44 1.91 -2.45
N PRO A 76 7.36 2.78 -2.03
CA PRO A 76 8.76 2.42 -2.04
C PRO A 76 9.14 1.40 -0.96
N GLU A 77 8.47 1.38 0.20
CA GLU A 77 8.65 0.30 1.19
C GLU A 77 8.22 -1.06 0.64
N THR A 78 7.11 -1.08 -0.11
CA THR A 78 6.66 -2.30 -0.79
C THR A 78 7.71 -2.77 -1.80
N GLN A 79 8.31 -1.86 -2.56
CA GLN A 79 9.39 -2.21 -3.50
C GLN A 79 10.64 -2.76 -2.78
N ILE A 80 10.98 -2.25 -1.61
CA ILE A 80 12.08 -2.76 -0.79
C ILE A 80 11.79 -4.19 -0.32
N ILE A 81 10.59 -4.44 0.23
CA ILE A 81 10.19 -5.76 0.73
C ILE A 81 10.15 -6.79 -0.42
N MET A 82 9.77 -6.35 -1.62
CA MET A 82 9.75 -7.19 -2.82
C MET A 82 11.13 -7.29 -3.53
N GLY A 83 12.19 -6.72 -2.96
CA GLY A 83 13.54 -6.79 -3.51
C GLY A 83 13.74 -6.03 -4.83
N LYS A 84 12.85 -5.09 -5.15
CA LYS A 84 12.92 -4.23 -6.36
C LYS A 84 13.68 -2.93 -6.12
N ARG A 85 13.95 -2.57 -4.86
CA ARG A 85 14.64 -1.34 -4.46
C ARG A 85 15.54 -1.59 -3.26
N GLU A 86 16.70 -0.93 -3.23
CA GLU A 86 17.58 -0.96 -2.06
C GLU A 86 17.02 -0.12 -0.92
N PRO A 87 17.16 -0.57 0.34
CA PRO A 87 16.65 0.12 1.52
C PRO A 87 17.41 1.40 1.84
N GLU A 88 18.69 1.50 1.46
CA GLU A 88 19.49 2.71 1.63
C GLU A 88 19.70 3.45 0.30
N PRO A 89 19.49 4.78 0.25
CA PRO A 89 18.90 5.63 1.29
C PRO A 89 17.39 5.36 1.48
N TYR A 90 16.89 5.51 2.71
CA TYR A 90 15.46 5.29 2.99
C TYR A 90 14.61 6.20 2.09
N PRO A 91 13.72 5.63 1.27
CA PRO A 91 13.02 6.39 0.26
C PRO A 91 11.89 7.21 0.89
N PHE A 92 12.01 8.53 0.84
CA PHE A 92 10.88 9.42 1.12
C PHE A 92 9.93 9.46 -0.08
N ASP A 93 8.65 9.16 0.16
CA ASP A 93 7.59 9.31 -0.85
C ASP A 93 7.10 10.77 -0.85
N GLU A 94 7.79 11.64 -1.62
CA GLU A 94 7.37 13.04 -1.83
C GLU A 94 6.50 13.16 -3.08
N PHE A 95 5.44 13.98 -3.00
CA PHE A 95 4.65 14.37 -4.17
C PHE A 95 5.47 15.32 -5.04
N ALA A 96 5.68 14.97 -6.31
CA ALA A 96 6.09 15.90 -7.38
C ALA A 96 4.89 16.27 -8.26
#